data_AF-A0A401YVK1-F1
#
_entry.id   AF-A0A401YVK1-F1
#
_cell.length_a   1.000
_cell.length_b   1.000
_cell.length_c   1.000
_cell.angle_alpha   90.00
_cell.angle_beta   90.00
_cell.angle_gamma   90.00
#
_symmetry.space_group_name_H-M   'P 1'
#
loop_
_entity.id
_entity.type
_entity.pdbx_description
1 polymer ?
#
loop_
_entity_poly.entity_id
_entity_poly.type
_entity_poly.pdbx_seq_one_letter_code
_entity_poly.pdbx_strand_id
1 'polypeptide(L)'
;MEIFFLEMGMVDWRQLGTATRNADDIPAALESLIFARDGAEAQIAYWKIDNHVIRQGTLFDSSYEVVKLLCPRLGDRSLISRPWLYEIMAQFYFGFDVPGSAPPYLRAMGFTSLWQACVELMREMLPDIVEQDFRDTTQPFDLRHNALMLFVGLNPVDRVHEVLAEVLAIEKNEEMRAEISENLRVVP
;
A
#
# COMPACT_ATOMS: atom_id res chain seq x y z
N MET A 1 -17.68 -6.60 -5.76
CA MET A 1 -18.02 -6.72 -4.32
C MET A 1 -17.98 -8.18 -3.87
N GLU A 2 -18.75 -9.08 -4.50
CA GLU A 2 -18.70 -10.53 -4.17
C GLU A 2 -17.31 -11.16 -4.30
N ILE A 3 -16.54 -10.74 -5.31
CA ILE A 3 -15.16 -11.23 -5.53
C ILE A 3 -14.25 -10.97 -4.32
N PHE A 4 -14.39 -9.84 -3.62
CA PHE A 4 -13.56 -9.52 -2.45
C PHE A 4 -13.79 -10.50 -1.30
N PHE A 5 -15.06 -10.81 -1.00
CA PHE A 5 -15.38 -11.78 0.05
C PHE A 5 -14.97 -13.21 -0.34
N LEU A 6 -15.08 -13.57 -1.62
CA LEU A 6 -14.60 -14.86 -2.12
C LEU A 6 -13.09 -14.99 -1.96
N GLU A 7 -12.32 -14.00 -2.43
CA GLU A 7 -10.86 -13.98 -2.29
C GLU A 7 -10.43 -14.02 -0.83
N MET A 8 -11.07 -13.21 0.02
CA MET A 8 -10.79 -13.18 1.46
C MET A 8 -11.13 -14.51 2.15
N GLY A 9 -12.20 -15.19 1.71
CA GLY A 9 -12.61 -16.50 2.24
C GLY A 9 -11.74 -17.68 1.80
N MET A 10 -10.90 -17.50 0.77
CA MET A 10 -9.94 -18.52 0.31
C MET A 10 -8.67 -18.58 1.17
N VAL A 11 -8.44 -17.58 2.01
CA VAL A 11 -7.27 -17.48 2.87
C VAL A 11 -7.56 -18.13 4.23
N ASP A 12 -6.69 -19.04 4.68
CA ASP A 12 -6.76 -19.60 6.03
C ASP A 12 -6.07 -18.66 7.04
N TRP A 13 -6.78 -17.60 7.44
CA TRP A 13 -6.28 -16.56 8.34
C TRP A 13 -5.78 -17.08 9.69
N ARG A 14 -6.24 -18.26 10.13
CA ARG A 14 -5.81 -18.91 11.37
C ARG A 14 -4.38 -19.39 11.34
N GLN A 15 -3.86 -19.67 10.14
CA GLN A 15 -2.49 -20.13 9.95
C GLN A 15 -1.49 -18.99 9.76
N LEU A 16 -1.96 -17.76 9.57
CA LEU A 16 -1.12 -16.61 9.34
C LEU A 16 -0.80 -15.89 10.65
N GLY A 17 0.49 -15.75 10.95
CA GLY A 17 0.97 -14.98 12.10
C GLY A 17 0.70 -13.49 11.96
N THR A 18 0.48 -12.85 13.12
CA THR A 18 0.46 -11.40 13.32
C THR A 18 1.42 -11.03 14.44
N ALA A 19 1.56 -9.74 14.72
CA ALA A 19 2.40 -9.25 15.81
C ALA A 19 2.05 -9.78 17.21
N THR A 20 0.83 -10.29 17.41
CA THR A 20 0.34 -10.71 18.73
C THR A 20 -0.24 -12.11 18.76
N ARG A 21 -0.78 -12.63 17.66
CA ARG A 21 -1.43 -13.96 17.57
C ARG A 21 -1.53 -14.41 16.11
N ASN A 22 -2.66 -15.00 15.72
CA ASN A 22 -3.03 -15.28 14.33
C ASN A 22 -3.79 -14.09 13.70
N ALA A 23 -4.17 -14.22 12.43
CA ALA A 23 -4.81 -13.17 11.65
C ALA A 23 -6.35 -13.26 11.59
N ASP A 24 -7.01 -13.96 12.52
CA ASP A 24 -8.46 -14.23 12.50
C ASP A 24 -9.34 -12.97 12.46
N ASP A 25 -8.84 -11.86 12.98
CA ASP A 25 -9.56 -10.58 13.05
C ASP A 25 -9.31 -9.69 11.82
N ILE A 26 -8.36 -10.06 10.95
CA ILE A 26 -8.01 -9.29 9.76
C ILE A 26 -9.16 -9.23 8.74
N PRO A 27 -9.91 -10.31 8.45
CA PRO A 27 -11.05 -10.24 7.53
C PRO A 27 -12.07 -9.17 7.92
N ALA A 28 -12.45 -9.10 9.20
CA ALA A 28 -13.40 -8.12 9.68
C ALA A 28 -12.85 -6.69 9.58
N ALA A 29 -11.55 -6.50 9.80
CA ALA A 29 -10.90 -5.20 9.64
C ALA A 29 -10.82 -4.77 8.17
N LEU A 30 -10.51 -5.69 7.25
CA LEU A 30 -10.51 -5.46 5.81
C LEU A 30 -11.90 -5.10 5.29
N GLU A 31 -12.94 -5.84 5.71
CA GLU A 31 -14.32 -5.51 5.42
C GLU A 31 -14.68 -4.11 5.93
N SER A 32 -14.37 -3.82 7.20
CA SER A 32 -14.64 -2.50 7.79
C SER A 32 -13.93 -1.37 7.05
N LEU A 33 -12.73 -1.60 6.52
CA LEU A 33 -11.98 -0.60 5.76
C LEU A 33 -12.61 -0.36 4.38
N ILE A 34 -12.95 -1.42 3.65
CA ILE A 34 -13.52 -1.31 2.30
C ILE A 34 -14.94 -0.74 2.32
N PHE A 35 -15.72 -1.05 3.36
CA PHE A 35 -17.12 -0.64 3.48
C PHE A 35 -17.35 0.46 4.52
N ALA A 36 -16.30 1.19 4.92
CA ALA A 36 -16.40 2.31 5.85
C ALA A 36 -17.40 3.35 5.34
N ARG A 37 -18.27 3.83 6.24
CA ARG A 37 -19.30 4.83 5.92
C ARG A 37 -18.81 6.26 6.06
N ASP A 38 -17.71 6.43 6.80
CA ASP A 38 -17.05 7.70 7.01
C ASP A 38 -15.53 7.51 7.24
N GLY A 39 -14.80 8.63 7.29
CA GLY A 39 -13.35 8.60 7.44
C GLY A 39 -12.89 8.08 8.80
N ALA A 40 -13.70 8.19 9.85
CA ALA A 40 -13.36 7.73 11.19
C ALA A 40 -13.47 6.19 11.28
N GLU A 41 -14.50 5.60 10.68
CA GLU A 41 -14.63 4.15 10.53
C GLU A 41 -13.46 3.57 9.74
N ALA A 42 -13.12 4.21 8.61
CA ALA A 42 -11.98 3.80 7.79
C ALA A 42 -10.67 3.86 8.58
N GLN A 43 -10.45 4.94 9.33
CA GLN A 43 -9.28 5.10 10.18
C GLN A 43 -9.20 3.99 11.25
N ILE A 44 -10.29 3.71 11.96
CA ILE A 44 -10.32 2.65 12.98
C ILE A 44 -9.99 1.28 12.37
N ALA A 45 -10.54 0.99 11.18
CA ALA A 45 -10.26 -0.24 10.46
C ALA A 45 -8.79 -0.33 10.03
N TYR A 46 -8.24 0.75 9.47
CA TYR A 46 -6.82 0.89 9.15
C TYR A 46 -5.93 0.59 10.35
N TRP A 47 -6.17 1.23 11.51
CA TRP A 47 -5.37 1.02 12.72
C TRP A 47 -5.40 -0.42 13.22
N LYS A 48 -6.49 -1.15 13.02
CA LYS A 48 -6.55 -2.57 13.34
C LYS A 48 -5.64 -3.38 12.42
N ILE A 49 -5.67 -3.10 11.12
CA ILE A 49 -4.81 -3.82 10.17
C ILE A 49 -3.34 -3.50 10.45
N ASP A 50 -2.99 -2.22 10.56
CA ASP A 50 -1.62 -1.76 10.81
C ASP A 50 -1.03 -2.44 12.06
N ASN A 51 -1.65 -2.28 13.24
CA ASN A 51 -1.13 -2.85 14.49
C ASN A 51 -0.95 -4.39 14.52
N HIS A 52 -1.62 -5.12 13.62
CA HIS A 52 -1.54 -6.58 13.56
C HIS A 52 -0.65 -7.09 12.43
N VAL A 53 -0.69 -6.42 11.27
CA VAL A 53 -0.07 -6.88 10.02
C VAL A 53 1.26 -6.16 9.77
N ILE A 54 1.42 -4.94 10.29
CA ILE A 54 2.62 -4.11 10.19
C ILE A 54 2.88 -3.44 11.54
N ARG A 55 3.72 -4.03 12.39
CA ARG A 55 4.00 -3.43 13.71
C ARG A 55 5.37 -2.78 13.72
N GLN A 56 5.40 -1.44 13.84
CA GLN A 56 6.64 -0.65 13.88
C GLN A 56 7.54 -0.93 12.66
N GLY A 57 6.92 -0.98 11.48
CA GLY A 57 7.57 -1.32 10.21
C GLY A 57 7.85 -2.81 10.00
N THR A 58 7.69 -3.68 11.01
CA THR A 58 7.89 -5.12 10.82
C THR A 58 6.66 -5.76 10.16
N LEU A 59 6.87 -6.45 9.04
CA LEU A 59 5.86 -7.23 8.32
C LEU A 59 5.67 -8.62 8.94
N PHE A 60 4.44 -9.13 8.92
CA PHE A 60 4.07 -10.45 9.45
C PHE A 60 3.41 -11.31 8.37
N ASP A 61 3.34 -12.64 8.55
CA ASP A 61 2.89 -13.58 7.51
C ASP A 61 1.60 -13.21 6.76
N SER A 62 0.69 -12.47 7.43
CA SER A 62 -0.55 -11.96 6.84
C SER A 62 -0.39 -10.78 5.87
N SER A 63 0.75 -10.11 5.83
CA SER A 63 0.99 -8.91 5.00
C SER A 63 0.74 -9.15 3.53
N TYR A 64 1.23 -10.27 2.98
CA TYR A 64 1.08 -10.57 1.56
C TYR A 64 -0.38 -10.71 1.13
N GLU A 65 -1.17 -11.46 1.89
CA GLU A 65 -2.61 -11.64 1.60
C GLU A 65 -3.40 -10.34 1.76
N VAL A 66 -3.00 -9.48 2.71
CA VAL A 66 -3.59 -8.14 2.85
C VAL A 66 -3.27 -7.27 1.64
N VAL A 67 -2.01 -7.20 1.21
CA VAL A 67 -1.60 -6.42 0.02
C VAL A 67 -2.37 -6.89 -1.22
N LYS A 68 -2.50 -8.21 -1.41
CA LYS A 68 -3.25 -8.82 -2.51
C LYS A 68 -4.73 -8.44 -2.53
N LEU A 69 -5.36 -8.32 -1.37
CA LEU A 69 -6.77 -7.93 -1.28
C LEU A 69 -6.99 -6.42 -1.45
N LEU A 70 -6.03 -5.59 -1.01
CA LEU A 70 -6.15 -4.13 -1.01
C LEU A 70 -5.66 -3.47 -2.31
N CYS A 71 -4.62 -4.00 -2.96
CA CYS A 71 -4.07 -3.42 -4.20
C CYS A 71 -5.12 -3.15 -5.28
N PRO A 72 -5.99 -4.11 -5.65
CA PRO A 72 -6.97 -3.86 -6.71
C PRO A 72 -8.06 -2.85 -6.31
N ARG A 73 -8.14 -2.43 -5.04
CA ARG A 73 -9.19 -1.54 -4.51
C ARG A 73 -8.74 -0.08 -4.54
N LEU A 74 -7.44 0.18 -4.66
CA LEU A 74 -6.92 1.53 -4.93
C LEU A 74 -7.44 2.12 -6.24
N GLY A 75 -7.93 1.31 -7.18
CA GLY A 75 -8.59 1.81 -8.40
C GLY A 75 -9.94 2.48 -8.16
N ASP A 76 -10.63 2.17 -7.04
CA ASP A 76 -11.98 2.70 -6.77
C ASP A 76 -11.91 4.10 -6.13
N ARG A 77 -12.16 5.13 -6.95
CA ARG A 77 -12.10 6.55 -6.54
C ARG A 77 -13.23 6.96 -5.60
N SER A 78 -14.24 6.12 -5.42
CA SER A 78 -15.38 6.39 -4.55
C SER A 78 -15.15 5.96 -3.10
N LEU A 79 -14.12 5.17 -2.82
CA LEU A 79 -13.85 4.67 -1.48
C LEU A 79 -13.46 5.79 -0.53
N ILE A 80 -14.20 5.94 0.57
CA ILE A 80 -13.87 6.85 1.66
C ILE A 80 -12.53 6.48 2.30
N SER A 81 -12.17 5.19 2.26
CA SER A 81 -10.93 4.65 2.81
C SER A 81 -9.69 4.85 1.93
N ARG A 82 -9.80 5.45 0.74
CA ARG A 82 -8.67 5.65 -0.18
C ARG A 82 -7.41 6.24 0.47
N PRO A 83 -7.48 7.32 1.28
CA PRO A 83 -6.30 7.86 1.95
C PRO A 83 -5.62 6.82 2.86
N TRP A 84 -6.41 6.00 3.56
CA TRP A 84 -5.92 4.93 4.43
C TRP A 84 -5.39 3.71 3.65
N LEU A 85 -5.91 3.45 2.45
CA LEU A 85 -5.34 2.45 1.54
C LEU A 85 -3.97 2.88 1.04
N TYR A 86 -3.79 4.17 0.72
CA TYR A 86 -2.49 4.72 0.36
C TYR A 86 -1.51 4.65 1.52
N GLU A 87 -1.95 5.07 2.71
CA GLU A 87 -1.14 5.00 3.93
C GLU A 87 -0.67 3.56 4.18
N ILE A 88 -1.57 2.58 4.18
CA ILE A 88 -1.16 1.19 4.47
C ILE A 88 -0.28 0.59 3.38
N MET A 89 -0.48 0.93 2.09
CA MET A 89 0.45 0.52 1.04
C MET A 89 1.84 1.13 1.24
N ALA A 90 1.91 2.41 1.65
CA ALA A 90 3.19 3.03 2.00
C ALA A 90 3.86 2.32 3.18
N GLN A 91 3.10 1.95 4.23
CA GLN A 91 3.61 1.16 5.35
C GLN A 91 4.15 -0.22 4.90
N PHE A 92 3.48 -0.89 3.95
CA PHE A 92 4.02 -2.14 3.38
C PHE A 92 5.29 -1.92 2.58
N TYR A 93 5.36 -0.84 1.79
CA TYR A 93 6.51 -0.52 0.96
C TYR A 93 7.74 -0.14 1.78
N PHE A 94 7.58 0.67 2.82
CA PHE A 94 8.67 1.08 3.72
C PHE A 94 8.91 0.14 4.90
N GLY A 95 8.08 -0.90 5.03
CA GLY A 95 8.26 -1.94 6.02
C GLY A 95 9.49 -2.81 5.76
N PHE A 96 9.76 -3.72 6.68
CA PHE A 96 10.85 -4.68 6.61
C PHE A 96 10.41 -6.02 7.20
N ASP A 97 11.02 -7.09 6.70
CA ASP A 97 10.93 -8.42 7.28
C ASP A 97 12.34 -8.98 7.52
N VAL A 98 12.42 -10.12 8.21
CA VAL A 98 13.71 -10.78 8.40
C VAL A 98 14.09 -11.46 7.07
N PRO A 99 15.32 -11.27 6.53
CA PRO A 99 15.74 -11.97 5.33
C PRO A 99 15.58 -13.49 5.45
N GLY A 100 14.94 -14.12 4.46
CA GLY A 100 14.60 -15.55 4.50
C GLY A 100 13.33 -15.90 5.27
N SER A 101 12.62 -14.91 5.82
CA SER A 101 11.36 -15.12 6.56
C SER A 101 10.14 -15.35 5.68
N ALA A 102 10.29 -15.30 4.35
CA ALA A 102 9.20 -15.63 3.42
C ALA A 102 8.58 -16.98 3.81
N PRO A 103 7.26 -17.07 4.04
CA PRO A 103 6.55 -18.32 4.27
C PRO A 103 6.80 -19.37 3.18
N PRO A 104 6.61 -20.68 3.48
CA PRO A 104 6.89 -21.76 2.52
C PRO A 104 6.25 -21.58 1.14
N TYR A 105 5.02 -21.06 1.08
CA TYR A 105 4.31 -20.85 -0.18
C TYR A 105 4.91 -19.70 -1.01
N LEU A 106 5.38 -18.62 -0.39
CA LEU A 106 6.09 -17.53 -1.10
C LEU A 106 7.46 -17.96 -1.58
N ARG A 107 8.17 -18.78 -0.80
CA ARG A 107 9.45 -19.36 -1.26
C ARG A 107 9.27 -20.28 -2.46
N ALA A 108 8.17 -21.02 -2.53
CA ALA A 108 7.83 -21.82 -3.70
C ALA A 108 7.56 -20.97 -4.96
N MET A 109 7.20 -19.70 -4.78
CA MET A 109 7.07 -18.70 -5.85
C MET A 109 8.39 -17.97 -6.18
N GLY A 110 9.49 -18.31 -5.49
CA GLY A 110 10.81 -17.71 -5.72
C GLY A 110 11.11 -16.46 -4.89
N PHE A 111 10.22 -16.06 -3.98
CA PHE A 111 10.48 -14.93 -3.09
C PHE A 111 11.39 -15.31 -1.93
N THR A 112 12.32 -14.43 -1.62
CA THR A 112 13.30 -14.63 -0.53
C THR A 112 12.88 -13.94 0.77
N SER A 113 11.95 -12.98 0.69
CA SER A 113 11.40 -12.26 1.82
C SER A 113 9.92 -11.91 1.58
N LEU A 114 9.19 -11.69 2.66
CA LEU A 114 7.79 -11.23 2.64
C LEU A 114 7.68 -9.82 2.05
N TRP A 115 8.59 -8.92 2.42
CA TRP A 115 8.65 -7.58 1.85
C TRP A 115 8.81 -7.63 0.32
N GLN A 116 9.73 -8.48 -0.17
CA GLN A 116 9.94 -8.65 -1.61
C GLN A 116 8.64 -9.06 -2.31
N ALA A 117 7.91 -10.05 -1.78
CA ALA A 117 6.65 -10.50 -2.37
C ALA A 117 5.58 -9.40 -2.39
N CYS A 118 5.45 -8.63 -1.31
CA CYS A 118 4.52 -7.50 -1.25
C CYS A 118 4.87 -6.41 -2.26
N VAL A 119 6.15 -6.04 -2.37
CA VAL A 119 6.61 -4.98 -3.28
C VAL A 119 6.48 -5.40 -4.73
N GLU A 120 6.83 -6.63 -5.10
CA GLU A 120 6.65 -7.12 -6.47
C GLU A 120 5.17 -7.10 -6.88
N LEU A 121 4.26 -7.51 -5.98
CA LEU A 121 2.84 -7.41 -6.21
C LEU A 121 2.37 -5.95 -6.38
N MET A 122 2.86 -5.03 -5.55
CA MET A 122 2.56 -3.61 -5.71
C MET A 122 3.10 -3.04 -7.03
N ARG A 123 4.32 -3.44 -7.45
CA ARG A 123 4.91 -3.05 -8.74
C ARG A 123 4.10 -3.55 -9.93
N GLU A 124 3.48 -4.72 -9.81
CA GLU A 124 2.62 -5.25 -10.86
C GLU A 124 1.28 -4.48 -10.93
N MET A 125 0.70 -4.15 -9.78
CA MET A 125 -0.70 -3.71 -9.72
C MET A 125 -0.90 -2.20 -9.65
N LEU A 126 0.06 -1.45 -9.11
CA LEU A 126 -0.13 -0.06 -8.71
C LEU A 126 0.48 1.04 -9.61
N PRO A 127 1.44 0.82 -10.55
CA PRO A 127 2.12 1.93 -11.24
C PRO A 127 1.20 3.00 -11.83
N ASP A 128 0.20 2.58 -12.60
CA ASP A 128 -0.70 3.52 -13.30
C ASP A 128 -1.58 4.31 -12.32
N ILE A 129 -2.12 3.66 -11.28
CA ILE A 129 -3.03 4.31 -10.35
C ILE A 129 -2.30 5.29 -9.43
N VAL A 130 -1.08 4.95 -8.98
CA VAL A 130 -0.29 5.84 -8.14
C VAL A 130 0.23 7.03 -8.94
N GLU A 131 0.62 6.82 -10.20
CA GLU A 131 1.00 7.92 -11.10
C GLU A 131 -0.19 8.86 -11.33
N GLN A 132 -1.36 8.31 -11.67
CA GLN A 132 -2.57 9.10 -11.94
C GLN A 132 -2.97 9.95 -10.73
N ASP A 133 -2.95 9.37 -9.52
CA ASP A 133 -3.34 10.08 -8.30
C ASP A 133 -2.27 11.10 -7.87
N PHE A 134 -0.98 10.80 -8.04
CA PHE A 134 0.09 11.75 -7.80
C PHE A 134 -0.03 12.99 -8.71
N ARG A 135 -0.33 12.78 -10.00
CA ARG A 135 -0.51 13.85 -11.00
C ARG A 135 -1.75 14.71 -10.75
N ASP A 136 -2.78 14.17 -10.10
CA ASP A 136 -4.05 14.84 -9.89
C ASP A 136 -3.93 15.92 -8.80
N THR A 137 -3.60 17.15 -9.20
CA THR A 137 -3.42 18.29 -8.29
C THR A 137 -4.68 18.71 -7.53
N THR A 138 -5.83 18.08 -7.81
CA THR A 138 -7.08 18.31 -7.06
C THR A 138 -7.21 17.41 -5.83
N GLN A 139 -6.39 16.35 -5.72
CA GLN A 139 -6.39 15.45 -4.58
C GLN A 139 -5.78 16.10 -3.32
N PRO A 140 -6.18 15.66 -2.12
CA PRO A 140 -5.58 16.10 -0.86
C PRO A 140 -4.07 15.83 -0.82
N PHE A 141 -3.33 16.70 -0.11
CA PHE A 141 -1.88 16.59 0.02
C PHE A 141 -1.44 15.21 0.54
N ASP A 142 -2.01 14.73 1.65
CA ASP A 142 -1.61 13.46 2.27
C ASP A 142 -1.74 12.26 1.32
N LEU A 143 -2.84 12.20 0.54
CA LEU A 143 -3.04 11.15 -0.45
C LEU A 143 -1.97 11.25 -1.55
N ARG A 144 -1.73 12.45 -2.08
CA ARG A 144 -0.74 12.67 -3.13
C ARG A 144 0.69 12.42 -2.64
N HIS A 145 0.99 12.73 -1.38
CA HIS A 145 2.28 12.45 -0.78
C HIS A 145 2.53 10.93 -0.74
N ASN A 146 1.57 10.16 -0.23
CA ASN A 146 1.69 8.70 -0.24
C ASN A 146 1.73 8.12 -1.67
N ALA A 147 0.97 8.69 -2.61
CA ALA A 147 1.04 8.32 -4.02
C ALA A 147 2.41 8.63 -4.64
N LEU A 148 3.03 9.78 -4.32
CA LEU A 148 4.39 10.14 -4.72
C LEU A 148 5.41 9.11 -4.20
N MET A 149 5.35 8.79 -2.91
CA MET A 149 6.29 7.84 -2.28
C MET A 149 6.23 6.46 -2.95
N LEU A 150 5.02 5.96 -3.21
CA LEU A 150 4.81 4.71 -3.94
C LEU A 150 5.23 4.84 -5.41
N PHE A 151 4.91 5.94 -6.08
CA PHE A 151 5.28 6.16 -7.47
C PHE A 151 6.80 6.11 -7.67
N VAL A 152 7.56 6.83 -6.84
CA VAL A 152 9.02 6.83 -6.85
C VAL A 152 9.59 5.43 -6.61
N GLY A 153 8.98 4.68 -5.67
CA GLY A 153 9.48 3.36 -5.26
C GLY A 153 9.14 2.21 -6.21
N LEU A 154 8.04 2.33 -6.96
CA LEU A 154 7.50 1.26 -7.78
C LEU A 154 7.85 1.40 -9.27
N ASN A 155 8.32 2.57 -9.72
CA ASN A 155 8.56 2.84 -11.13
C ASN A 155 10.04 2.90 -11.51
N PRO A 156 10.37 2.65 -12.80
CA PRO A 156 11.70 2.91 -13.34
C PRO A 156 12.15 4.36 -13.15
N VAL A 157 13.44 4.55 -12.91
CA VAL A 157 14.06 5.86 -12.61
C VAL A 157 13.80 6.90 -13.70
N ASP A 158 13.92 6.52 -14.97
CA ASP A 158 13.65 7.39 -16.11
C ASP A 158 12.21 7.88 -16.14
N ARG A 159 11.26 6.97 -15.87
CA ARG A 159 9.84 7.33 -15.74
C ARG A 159 9.62 8.26 -14.55
N VAL A 160 10.23 7.99 -13.41
CA VAL A 160 10.12 8.85 -12.22
C VAL A 160 10.58 10.27 -12.53
N HIS A 161 11.77 10.45 -13.11
CA HIS A 161 12.30 11.77 -13.46
C HIS A 161 11.39 12.54 -14.43
N GLU A 162 10.89 11.88 -15.47
CA GLU A 162 9.96 12.46 -16.44
C GLU A 162 8.70 13.02 -15.74
N VAL A 163 8.01 12.18 -14.96
CA VAL A 163 6.75 12.55 -14.32
C VAL A 163 6.94 13.61 -13.25
N LEU A 164 7.99 13.51 -12.42
CA LEU A 164 8.28 14.51 -11.39
C LEU A 164 8.55 15.89 -12.00
N ALA A 165 9.30 15.96 -13.10
CA ALA A 165 9.56 17.23 -13.80
C ALA A 165 8.28 17.85 -14.38
N GLU A 166 7.40 17.02 -14.98
CA GLU A 166 6.11 17.46 -15.50
C GLU A 166 5.19 18.00 -14.40
N VAL A 167 5.05 17.28 -13.29
CA VAL A 167 4.19 17.70 -12.17
C VAL A 167 4.75 18.96 -11.51
N LEU A 168 6.07 19.05 -11.30
CA LEU A 168 6.72 20.23 -10.71
C LEU A 168 6.45 21.52 -11.51
N ALA A 169 6.36 21.41 -12.84
CA ALA A 169 6.09 22.55 -13.72
C ALA A 169 4.68 23.14 -13.52
N ILE A 170 3.71 22.34 -13.11
CA ILE A 170 2.31 22.75 -12.91
C ILE A 170 1.90 22.85 -11.44
N GLU A 171 2.69 22.29 -10.53
CA GLU A 171 2.37 22.23 -9.10
C GLU A 171 2.35 23.63 -8.46
N LYS A 172 1.29 23.91 -7.71
CA LYS A 172 1.08 25.20 -7.02
C LYS A 172 1.25 25.08 -5.51
N ASN A 173 1.07 23.89 -4.95
CA ASN A 173 1.28 23.65 -3.52
C ASN A 173 2.78 23.63 -3.21
N GLU A 174 3.26 24.60 -2.42
CA GLU A 174 4.69 24.76 -2.11
C GLU A 174 5.30 23.56 -1.39
N GLU A 175 4.55 22.91 -0.51
CA GLU A 175 4.97 21.71 0.21
C GLU A 175 5.18 20.54 -0.76
N MET A 176 4.23 20.31 -1.66
CA MET A 176 4.35 19.26 -2.69
C MET A 176 5.50 19.57 -3.67
N ARG A 177 5.72 20.85 -4.02
CA ARG A 177 6.89 21.25 -4.84
C ARG A 177 8.20 20.89 -4.15
N ALA A 178 8.28 21.08 -2.83
CA ALA A 178 9.47 20.75 -2.05
C ALA A 178 9.73 19.24 -2.06
N GLU A 179 8.70 18.43 -1.81
CA GLU A 179 8.77 16.95 -1.87
C GLU A 179 9.23 16.45 -3.24
N ILE A 180 8.63 16.97 -4.33
CA ILE A 180 9.01 16.60 -5.70
C ILE A 180 10.46 17.00 -6.01
N SER A 181 10.86 18.21 -5.60
CA SER A 181 12.21 18.72 -5.83
C SER A 181 13.27 17.91 -5.08
N GLU A 182 12.95 17.43 -3.88
CA GLU A 182 13.86 16.58 -3.12
C GLU A 182 13.99 15.20 -3.78
N ASN A 183 12.87 14.58 -4.18
CA ASN A 183 12.89 13.31 -4.89
C ASN A 183 13.69 13.37 -6.21
N LEU A 184 13.57 14.45 -6.98
CA LEU A 184 14.38 14.67 -8.19
C LEU A 184 15.90 14.77 -7.92
N ARG A 185 16.33 15.13 -6.70
CA ARG A 185 17.75 15.20 -6.33
C ARG A 185 18.31 13.86 -5.88
N VAL A 186 17.50 13.06 -5.19
CA VAL A 186 17.94 11.82 -4.54
C VAL A 186 17.73 10.59 -5.41
N VAL A 187 16.77 10.63 -6.34
CA VAL A 187 16.60 9.57 -7.34
C VAL A 187 17.76 9.68 -8.34
N PRO A 188 18.61 8.64 -8.46
CA PRO A 188 19.86 8.68 -9.23
C PRO A 188 19.66 8.82 -10.74
#